data_AF-A0A0P7ZCN6-F1
#
_entry.id   AF-A0A0P7ZCN6-F1
#
_cell.length_a   1.000
_cell.length_b   1.000
_cell.length_c   1.000
_cell.angle_alpha   90.00
_cell.angle_beta   90.00
_cell.angle_gamma   90.00
#
_symmetry.space_group_name_H-M   'P 1'
#
loop_
_entity.id
_entity.type
_entity.pdbx_description
1 polymer ?
#
loop_
_entity_poly.entity_id
_entity_poly.type
_entity_poly.pdbx_seq_one_letter_code
_entity_poly.pdbx_strand_id
1 'polypeptide(L)'
;MSLFFEDFDEWYEAYETASPLEQYEIVLGIVSSPIPLDYAVETDFVSILIEVQGLLEGNNLLEHALSFIATLQKQQPALYQQEFYYFDNFPIRYALFSRELSLMDEALARYKQDPVKSIDELLPILDDLRFYDAREQAADVSHVVYQPVATSSKLMGYAEDDFGAVIMADMLEQTYETLQQGNTVDWEAWGKESVSLGFENTTELQQEIVQILTGETAPPSALVTLFQEEPEVALRQLSLRFNVKMAAQNQLSFVCSQAIWSAVIGFLGERQLSKKQLSHPDRFFDFEFKELDRYIGRLMGNLFSFRQSMGFAVIWGLPHVYDVLRAEAVIEEAVYDSAIATTTKFQALMLKGWSAPLWRFSFVHRWGKPKHQTDQDFADETQRFASTIDDSEPLSTEPTEKPDWEKILTNMAKEISQKSSNNPGLPRSSTSNQSEQPPANAKPRRTPKPRKSPIQEVKALNKGKGSKKKKKKGKGFS
;
A
#
# COMPACT_ATOMS: atom_id res chain seq x y z
N MET A 1 -23.17 7.49 -39.81
CA MET A 1 -22.79 6.60 -38.69
C MET A 1 -21.37 6.16 -38.97
N SER A 2 -20.53 6.09 -37.94
CA SER A 2 -19.15 5.66 -38.08
C SER A 2 -19.13 4.24 -38.69
N LEU A 3 -18.20 3.98 -39.62
CA LEU A 3 -17.98 2.66 -40.25
C LEU A 3 -17.82 1.54 -39.21
N PHE A 4 -17.42 1.87 -37.98
CA PHE A 4 -17.21 0.92 -36.88
C PHE A 4 -18.49 0.34 -36.27
N PHE A 5 -19.68 0.89 -36.56
CA PHE A 5 -20.94 0.42 -35.96
C PHE A 5 -21.77 -0.48 -36.88
N GLU A 6 -21.32 -0.72 -38.13
CA GLU A 6 -22.08 -1.51 -39.10
C GLU A 6 -21.79 -3.02 -39.01
N ASP A 7 -20.60 -3.42 -38.55
CA ASP A 7 -20.21 -4.83 -38.35
C ASP A 7 -19.18 -4.94 -37.20
N PHE A 8 -19.64 -5.37 -36.00
CA PHE A 8 -18.75 -5.55 -34.83
C PHE A 8 -17.71 -6.64 -35.06
N ASP A 9 -18.13 -7.75 -35.67
CA ASP A 9 -17.28 -8.94 -35.85
C ASP A 9 -16.10 -8.61 -36.77
N GLU A 10 -16.35 -7.85 -37.86
CA GLU A 10 -15.31 -7.47 -38.82
C GLU A 10 -14.22 -6.59 -38.18
N TRP A 11 -14.59 -5.53 -37.45
CA TRP A 11 -13.57 -4.67 -36.85
C TRP A 11 -12.93 -5.31 -35.62
N TYR A 12 -13.66 -6.14 -34.86
CA TYR A 12 -13.09 -6.86 -33.73
C TYR A 12 -12.04 -7.89 -34.20
N GLU A 13 -12.26 -8.58 -35.31
CA GLU A 13 -11.24 -9.44 -35.93
C GLU A 13 -9.99 -8.64 -36.34
N ALA A 14 -10.18 -7.44 -36.89
CA ALA A 14 -9.08 -6.53 -37.19
C ALA A 14 -8.34 -6.08 -35.90
N TYR A 15 -9.06 -5.80 -34.82
CA TYR A 15 -8.49 -5.46 -33.51
C TYR A 15 -7.68 -6.63 -32.91
N GLU A 16 -8.20 -7.86 -32.95
CA GLU A 16 -7.50 -9.03 -32.40
C GLU A 16 -6.19 -9.35 -33.13
N THR A 17 -6.10 -8.99 -34.42
CA THR A 17 -4.93 -9.27 -35.27
C THR A 17 -3.99 -8.08 -35.41
N ALA A 18 -4.37 -6.92 -34.88
CA ALA A 18 -3.58 -5.70 -34.90
C ALA A 18 -2.40 -5.76 -33.92
N SER A 19 -1.39 -4.92 -34.17
CA SER A 19 -0.33 -4.63 -33.20
C SER A 19 -0.88 -3.84 -31.99
N PRO A 20 -0.24 -3.89 -30.81
CA PRO A 20 -0.69 -3.09 -29.66
C PRO A 20 -0.86 -1.59 -29.94
N LEU A 21 0.00 -1.01 -30.78
CA LEU A 21 -0.16 0.38 -31.21
C LEU A 21 -1.45 0.59 -32.02
N GLU A 22 -1.68 -0.27 -33.02
CA GLU A 22 -2.88 -0.20 -33.86
C GLU A 22 -4.15 -0.48 -33.06
N GLN A 23 -4.12 -1.41 -32.09
CA GLN A 23 -5.22 -1.66 -31.16
C GLN A 23 -5.61 -0.38 -30.39
N TYR A 24 -4.62 0.31 -29.83
CA TYR A 24 -4.83 1.59 -29.16
C TYR A 24 -5.41 2.65 -30.11
N GLU A 25 -4.86 2.78 -31.32
CA GLU A 25 -5.33 3.76 -32.31
C GLU A 25 -6.77 3.49 -32.79
N ILE A 26 -7.12 2.21 -33.04
CA ILE A 26 -8.48 1.78 -33.41
C ILE A 26 -9.45 2.16 -32.30
N VAL A 27 -9.18 1.73 -31.07
CA VAL A 27 -10.08 1.97 -29.93
C VAL A 27 -10.20 3.46 -29.64
N LEU A 28 -9.10 4.21 -29.68
CA LEU A 28 -9.11 5.67 -29.53
C LEU A 28 -9.97 6.34 -30.61
N GLY A 29 -9.87 5.88 -31.86
CA GLY A 29 -10.70 6.34 -32.97
C GLY A 29 -12.19 6.10 -32.73
N ILE A 30 -12.55 4.93 -32.21
CA ILE A 30 -13.92 4.56 -31.86
C ILE A 30 -14.45 5.44 -30.72
N VAL A 31 -13.75 5.52 -29.59
CA VAL A 31 -14.23 6.30 -28.41
C VAL A 31 -14.24 7.80 -28.62
N SER A 32 -13.55 8.30 -29.65
CA SER A 32 -13.56 9.72 -30.01
C SER A 32 -14.91 10.20 -30.58
N SER A 33 -15.85 9.28 -30.86
CA SER A 33 -17.22 9.58 -31.28
C SER A 33 -18.23 8.89 -30.35
N PRO A 34 -19.40 9.49 -30.03
CA PRO A 34 -20.39 8.87 -29.14
C PRO A 34 -20.80 7.45 -29.57
N ILE A 35 -20.78 6.51 -28.63
CA ILE A 35 -21.18 5.11 -28.80
C ILE A 35 -22.53 4.92 -28.10
N PRO A 36 -23.54 4.32 -28.77
CA PRO A 36 -24.78 3.93 -28.11
C PRO A 36 -24.50 2.97 -26.94
N LEU A 37 -25.09 3.23 -25.77
CA LEU A 37 -24.81 2.44 -24.56
C LEU A 37 -25.26 0.98 -24.70
N ASP A 38 -26.41 0.76 -25.34
CA ASP A 38 -26.94 -0.57 -25.65
C ASP A 38 -25.96 -1.38 -26.51
N TYR A 39 -25.38 -0.75 -27.53
CA TYR A 39 -24.33 -1.37 -28.34
C TYR A 39 -23.11 -1.74 -27.50
N ALA A 40 -22.57 -0.80 -26.69
CA ALA A 40 -21.40 -1.06 -25.86
C ALA A 40 -21.61 -2.21 -24.86
N VAL A 41 -22.83 -2.37 -24.35
CA VAL A 41 -23.21 -3.48 -23.46
C VAL A 41 -23.38 -4.79 -24.23
N GLU A 42 -24.03 -4.77 -25.39
CA GLU A 42 -24.26 -5.98 -26.21
C GLU A 42 -22.95 -6.59 -26.69
N THR A 43 -21.98 -5.75 -27.05
CA THR A 43 -20.69 -6.19 -27.59
C THR A 43 -19.58 -6.32 -26.54
N ASP A 44 -19.90 -6.15 -25.26
CA ASP A 44 -18.92 -6.11 -24.15
C ASP A 44 -17.72 -5.18 -24.44
N PHE A 45 -17.99 -4.00 -25.01
CA PHE A 45 -16.94 -3.07 -25.43
C PHE A 45 -16.08 -2.58 -24.25
N VAL A 46 -16.61 -2.66 -23.03
CA VAL A 46 -15.91 -2.31 -21.79
C VAL A 46 -14.64 -3.16 -21.62
N SER A 47 -14.70 -4.46 -21.91
CA SER A 47 -13.53 -5.34 -21.82
C SER A 47 -12.39 -4.87 -22.72
N ILE A 48 -12.70 -4.39 -23.93
CA ILE A 48 -11.73 -3.83 -24.87
C ILE A 48 -11.11 -2.53 -24.33
N LEU A 49 -11.91 -1.67 -23.68
CA LEU A 49 -11.41 -0.45 -23.05
C LEU A 49 -10.44 -0.75 -21.90
N ILE A 50 -10.75 -1.77 -21.09
CA ILE A 50 -9.90 -2.22 -19.98
C ILE A 50 -8.58 -2.79 -20.52
N GLU A 51 -8.62 -3.59 -21.59
CA GLU A 51 -7.42 -4.12 -22.24
C GLU A 51 -6.50 -3.00 -22.72
N VAL A 52 -7.04 -2.02 -23.45
CA VAL A 52 -6.25 -0.88 -23.95
C VAL A 52 -5.67 -0.05 -22.80
N GLN A 53 -6.46 0.22 -21.75
CA GLN A 53 -5.92 0.89 -20.57
C GLN A 53 -4.78 0.07 -19.94
N GLY A 54 -4.97 -1.24 -19.79
CA GLY A 54 -3.97 -2.17 -19.28
C GLY A 54 -2.68 -2.18 -20.10
N LEU A 55 -2.77 -2.09 -21.43
CA LEU A 55 -1.62 -1.96 -22.33
C LEU A 55 -0.86 -0.66 -22.06
N LEU A 56 -1.56 0.47 -21.98
CA LEU A 56 -0.94 1.78 -21.73
C LEU A 56 -0.27 1.81 -20.35
N GLU A 57 -0.93 1.28 -19.33
CA GLU A 57 -0.40 1.19 -17.97
C GLU A 57 0.80 0.25 -17.86
N GLY A 58 0.71 -0.93 -18.47
CA GLY A 58 1.76 -1.95 -18.45
C GLY A 58 3.06 -1.48 -19.11
N ASN A 59 2.94 -0.68 -20.17
CA ASN A 59 4.04 -0.03 -20.87
C ASN A 59 4.46 1.32 -20.25
N ASN A 60 3.83 1.69 -19.13
CA ASN A 60 4.11 2.92 -18.39
C ASN A 60 3.96 4.20 -19.25
N LEU A 61 3.00 4.21 -20.19
CA LEU A 61 2.66 5.32 -21.06
C LEU A 61 1.64 6.26 -20.39
N LEU A 62 2.08 6.91 -19.30
CA LEU A 62 1.19 7.59 -18.34
C LEU A 62 0.32 8.69 -18.98
N GLU A 63 0.91 9.54 -19.83
CA GLU A 63 0.19 10.63 -20.49
C GLU A 63 -0.88 10.09 -21.45
N HIS A 64 -0.60 8.99 -22.14
CA HIS A 64 -1.56 8.34 -23.04
C HIS A 64 -2.71 7.72 -22.25
N ALA A 65 -2.42 7.04 -21.13
CA ALA A 65 -3.44 6.47 -20.24
C ALA A 65 -4.36 7.55 -19.66
N LEU A 66 -3.80 8.65 -19.14
CA LEU A 66 -4.59 9.78 -18.62
C LEU A 66 -5.43 10.44 -19.72
N SER A 67 -4.86 10.65 -20.90
CA SER A 67 -5.57 11.23 -22.05
C SER A 67 -6.69 10.31 -22.56
N PHE A 68 -6.47 9.00 -22.55
CA PHE A 68 -7.48 8.00 -22.92
C PHE A 68 -8.67 8.05 -21.96
N ILE A 69 -8.41 8.02 -20.65
CA ILE A 69 -9.46 8.11 -19.62
C ILE A 69 -10.24 9.43 -19.73
N ALA A 70 -9.55 10.56 -19.90
CA ALA A 70 -10.19 11.85 -20.07
C ALA A 70 -11.06 11.91 -21.36
N THR A 71 -10.62 11.25 -22.43
CA THR A 71 -11.40 11.11 -23.66
C THR A 71 -12.66 10.28 -23.43
N LEU A 72 -12.54 9.15 -22.73
CA LEU A 72 -13.67 8.28 -22.39
C LEU A 72 -14.70 9.01 -21.52
N GLN A 73 -14.27 9.70 -20.47
CA GLN A 73 -15.14 10.53 -19.61
C GLN A 73 -15.92 11.58 -20.42
N LYS A 74 -15.24 12.25 -21.36
CA LYS A 74 -15.82 13.34 -22.14
C LYS A 74 -16.78 12.87 -23.22
N GLN A 75 -16.39 11.83 -23.96
CA GLN A 75 -17.11 11.38 -25.16
C GLN A 75 -18.11 10.27 -24.87
N GLN A 76 -17.87 9.47 -23.82
CA GLN A 76 -18.72 8.34 -23.42
C GLN A 76 -19.17 8.46 -21.95
N PRO A 77 -19.74 9.59 -21.49
CA PRO A 77 -20.00 9.83 -20.06
C PRO A 77 -20.93 8.79 -19.44
N ALA A 78 -21.91 8.26 -20.20
CA ALA A 78 -22.83 7.23 -19.70
C ALA A 78 -22.14 5.87 -19.49
N LEU A 79 -21.36 5.41 -20.48
CA LEU A 79 -20.58 4.19 -20.37
C LEU A 79 -19.53 4.30 -19.26
N TYR A 80 -18.82 5.43 -19.23
CA TYR A 80 -17.84 5.72 -18.20
C TYR A 80 -18.47 5.69 -16.80
N GLN A 81 -19.61 6.35 -16.60
CA GLN A 81 -20.28 6.35 -15.30
C GLN A 81 -20.75 4.95 -14.88
N GLN A 82 -21.11 4.07 -15.83
CA GLN A 82 -21.49 2.70 -15.52
C GLN A 82 -20.30 1.87 -15.03
N GLU A 83 -19.11 2.11 -15.58
CA GLU A 83 -17.93 1.25 -15.42
C GLU A 83 -16.70 1.98 -14.85
N PHE A 84 -16.92 3.12 -14.18
CA PHE A 84 -15.86 4.06 -13.77
C PHE A 84 -14.76 3.40 -12.94
N TYR A 85 -15.11 2.39 -12.15
CA TYR A 85 -14.23 1.73 -11.18
C TYR A 85 -13.05 1.00 -11.84
N TYR A 86 -13.15 0.64 -13.12
CA TYR A 86 -12.00 0.12 -13.87
C TYR A 86 -11.01 1.20 -14.28
N PHE A 87 -11.50 2.43 -14.50
CA PHE A 87 -10.72 3.52 -15.07
C PHE A 87 -10.17 4.48 -14.01
N ASP A 88 -10.86 4.66 -12.89
CA ASP A 88 -10.50 5.66 -11.87
C ASP A 88 -9.30 5.26 -11.00
N ASN A 89 -8.97 3.96 -10.92
CA ASN A 89 -7.83 3.45 -10.14
C ASN A 89 -6.50 4.12 -10.51
N PHE A 90 -6.22 4.26 -11.79
CA PHE A 90 -4.92 4.75 -12.27
C PHE A 90 -4.72 6.26 -12.04
N PRO A 91 -5.67 7.15 -12.37
CA PRO A 91 -5.61 8.56 -12.00
C PRO A 91 -5.40 8.79 -10.51
N ILE A 92 -6.08 8.01 -9.64
CA ILE A 92 -5.90 8.08 -8.18
C ILE A 92 -4.46 7.76 -7.80
N ARG A 93 -3.90 6.63 -8.27
CA ARG A 93 -2.50 6.24 -7.99
C ARG A 93 -1.50 7.26 -8.49
N TYR A 94 -1.72 7.80 -9.68
CA TYR A 94 -0.87 8.85 -10.24
C TYR A 94 -0.90 10.12 -9.36
N ALA A 95 -2.09 10.56 -8.94
CA ALA A 95 -2.27 11.70 -8.06
C ALA A 95 -1.65 11.48 -6.67
N LEU A 96 -1.74 10.27 -6.12
CA LEU A 96 -1.06 9.90 -4.87
C LEU A 96 0.46 10.00 -4.99
N PHE A 97 1.03 9.47 -6.09
CA PHE A 97 2.46 9.56 -6.38
C PHE A 97 2.92 11.01 -6.55
N SER A 98 2.23 11.80 -7.38
CA SER A 98 2.59 13.20 -7.69
C SER A 98 2.32 14.15 -6.51
N ARG A 99 1.49 13.73 -5.55
CA ARG A 99 0.93 14.53 -4.44
C ARG A 99 -0.04 15.62 -4.89
N GLU A 100 -0.66 15.45 -6.05
CA GLU A 100 -1.68 16.35 -6.55
C GLU A 100 -3.06 15.83 -6.13
N LEU A 101 -3.31 15.82 -4.80
CA LEU A 101 -4.46 15.15 -4.21
C LEU A 101 -5.80 15.67 -4.75
N SER A 102 -5.90 16.94 -5.13
CA SER A 102 -7.12 17.49 -5.74
C SER A 102 -7.52 16.81 -7.06
N LEU A 103 -6.59 16.12 -7.73
CA LEU A 103 -6.88 15.42 -8.98
C LEU A 103 -7.71 14.15 -8.77
N MET A 104 -7.82 13.64 -7.53
CA MET A 104 -8.56 12.41 -7.25
C MET A 104 -9.96 12.64 -6.67
N ASP A 105 -10.34 13.88 -6.35
CA ASP A 105 -11.61 14.20 -5.69
C ASP A 105 -12.83 13.74 -6.51
N GLU A 106 -12.81 13.97 -7.82
CA GLU A 106 -13.90 13.55 -8.72
C GLU A 106 -14.00 12.03 -8.85
N ALA A 107 -12.85 11.33 -8.89
CA ALA A 107 -12.80 9.88 -8.94
C ALA A 107 -13.35 9.27 -7.63
N LEU A 108 -12.86 9.74 -6.48
CA LEU A 108 -13.36 9.31 -5.17
C LEU A 108 -14.84 9.64 -4.95
N ALA A 109 -15.34 10.74 -5.54
CA ALA A 109 -16.76 11.07 -5.48
C ALA A 109 -17.65 10.00 -6.16
N ARG A 110 -17.19 9.36 -7.24
CA ARG A 110 -17.93 8.28 -7.90
C ARG A 110 -17.98 7.00 -7.05
N TYR A 111 -16.87 6.63 -6.42
CA TYR A 111 -16.87 5.52 -5.44
C TYR A 111 -17.83 5.78 -4.28
N LYS A 112 -17.87 7.02 -3.76
CA LYS A 112 -18.82 7.41 -2.70
C LYS A 112 -20.29 7.36 -3.15
N GLN A 113 -20.58 7.52 -4.43
CA GLN A 113 -21.95 7.48 -4.97
C GLN A 113 -22.47 6.04 -5.14
N ASP A 114 -21.61 5.10 -5.53
CA ASP A 114 -21.99 3.69 -5.70
C ASP A 114 -20.98 2.73 -5.01
N PRO A 115 -20.87 2.79 -3.67
CA PRO A 115 -19.84 2.05 -2.93
C PRO A 115 -20.03 0.53 -2.97
N VAL A 116 -21.27 0.07 -3.00
CA VAL A 116 -21.58 -1.37 -3.00
C VAL A 116 -21.19 -1.99 -4.32
N LYS A 117 -21.44 -1.30 -5.45
CA LYS A 117 -21.06 -1.81 -6.78
C LYS A 117 -19.55 -1.79 -6.99
N SER A 118 -18.87 -0.77 -6.46
CA SER A 118 -17.45 -0.51 -6.72
C SER A 118 -16.49 -1.05 -5.66
N ILE A 119 -16.99 -1.86 -4.71
CA ILE A 119 -16.24 -2.26 -3.51
C ILE A 119 -14.93 -3.00 -3.82
N ASP A 120 -14.92 -3.87 -4.81
CA ASP A 120 -13.76 -4.71 -5.15
C ASP A 120 -12.57 -3.87 -5.62
N GLU A 121 -12.83 -2.75 -6.29
CA GLU A 121 -11.81 -1.80 -6.73
C GLU A 121 -11.51 -0.72 -5.67
N LEU A 122 -12.51 -0.39 -4.84
CA LEU A 122 -12.36 0.61 -3.79
C LEU A 122 -11.43 0.15 -2.66
N LEU A 123 -11.46 -1.12 -2.26
CA LEU A 123 -10.62 -1.63 -1.18
C LEU A 123 -9.11 -1.49 -1.50
N PRO A 124 -8.61 -1.90 -2.68
CA PRO A 124 -7.25 -1.60 -3.11
C PRO A 124 -6.90 -0.10 -3.14
N ILE A 125 -7.83 0.75 -3.56
CA ILE A 125 -7.64 2.22 -3.51
C ILE A 125 -7.50 2.67 -2.06
N LEU A 126 -8.34 2.18 -1.15
CA LEU A 126 -8.27 2.54 0.27
C LEU A 126 -6.91 2.17 0.86
N ASP A 127 -6.36 1.01 0.52
CA ASP A 127 -5.00 0.62 0.88
C ASP A 127 -3.96 1.62 0.33
N ASP A 128 -4.06 2.00 -0.95
CA ASP A 128 -3.17 2.99 -1.53
C ASP A 128 -3.28 4.35 -0.81
N LEU A 129 -4.49 4.85 -0.51
CA LEU A 129 -4.72 6.07 0.24
C LEU A 129 -4.02 6.01 1.62
N ARG A 130 -4.20 4.91 2.35
CA ARG A 130 -3.60 4.68 3.67
C ARG A 130 -2.08 4.64 3.59
N PHE A 131 -1.52 3.85 2.68
CA PHE A 131 -0.08 3.69 2.56
C PHE A 131 0.62 4.97 2.08
N TYR A 132 -0.01 5.74 1.19
CA TYR A 132 0.51 7.03 0.75
C TYR A 132 0.36 8.17 1.77
N ASP A 133 -0.25 7.90 2.93
CA ASP A 133 -0.53 8.85 4.01
C ASP A 133 -1.52 9.96 3.57
N ALA A 134 -2.47 9.61 2.70
CA ALA A 134 -3.59 10.47 2.27
C ALA A 134 -4.75 10.37 3.27
N ARG A 135 -4.45 10.69 4.54
CA ARG A 135 -5.34 10.54 5.71
C ARG A 135 -6.73 11.13 5.48
N GLU A 136 -6.79 12.38 5.01
CA GLU A 136 -8.05 13.11 4.82
C GLU A 136 -8.96 12.41 3.79
N GLN A 137 -8.40 11.99 2.65
CA GLN A 137 -9.12 11.29 1.60
C GLN A 137 -9.59 9.90 2.08
N ALA A 138 -8.74 9.18 2.80
CA ALA A 138 -9.08 7.86 3.36
C ALA A 138 -10.23 7.95 4.38
N ALA A 139 -10.18 8.94 5.28
CA ALA A 139 -11.22 9.15 6.28
C ALA A 139 -12.54 9.60 5.65
N ASP A 140 -12.51 10.56 4.73
CA ASP A 140 -13.71 11.07 4.02
C ASP A 140 -14.44 9.95 3.27
N VAL A 141 -13.72 9.16 2.48
CA VAL A 141 -14.30 8.00 1.79
C VAL A 141 -14.87 7.00 2.79
N SER A 142 -14.10 6.64 3.82
CA SER A 142 -14.54 5.65 4.81
C SER A 142 -15.83 6.05 5.52
N HIS A 143 -15.96 7.32 5.94
CA HIS A 143 -17.18 7.80 6.61
C HIS A 143 -18.42 7.71 5.72
N VAL A 144 -18.29 7.99 4.42
CA VAL A 144 -19.42 7.94 3.48
C VAL A 144 -19.77 6.50 3.10
N VAL A 145 -18.76 5.62 3.00
CA VAL A 145 -18.89 4.27 2.45
C VAL A 145 -19.24 3.22 3.49
N TYR A 146 -18.83 3.40 4.76
CA TYR A 146 -19.01 2.39 5.81
C TYR A 146 -20.46 1.90 5.92
N GLN A 147 -21.42 2.79 6.13
CA GLN A 147 -22.81 2.40 6.37
C GLN A 147 -23.49 1.74 5.16
N PRO A 148 -23.36 2.27 3.93
CA PRO A 148 -23.85 1.58 2.73
C PRO A 148 -23.31 0.16 2.56
N VAL A 149 -22.02 -0.06 2.85
CA VAL A 149 -21.37 -1.38 2.76
C VAL A 149 -21.87 -2.30 3.88
N ALA A 150 -21.79 -1.85 5.13
CA ALA A 150 -22.15 -2.64 6.32
C ALA A 150 -23.61 -3.13 6.32
N THR A 151 -24.51 -2.40 5.66
CA THR A 151 -25.94 -2.75 5.61
C THR A 151 -26.37 -3.41 4.30
N SER A 152 -25.45 -3.59 3.35
CA SER A 152 -25.77 -4.15 2.05
C SER A 152 -25.94 -5.66 2.13
N SER A 153 -27.11 -6.16 1.76
CA SER A 153 -27.34 -7.60 1.60
C SER A 153 -26.67 -8.20 0.35
N LYS A 154 -26.02 -7.38 -0.49
CA LYS A 154 -25.34 -7.83 -1.72
C LYS A 154 -23.88 -8.21 -1.49
N LEU A 155 -23.32 -7.82 -0.36
CA LEU A 155 -21.92 -8.05 -0.03
C LEU A 155 -21.78 -9.20 0.94
N MET A 156 -20.65 -9.90 0.88
CA MET A 156 -20.23 -10.75 1.98
C MET A 156 -19.91 -9.85 3.18
N GLY A 157 -20.23 -10.29 4.39
CA GLY A 157 -19.94 -9.52 5.61
C GLY A 157 -18.44 -9.25 5.76
N TYR A 158 -18.10 -8.25 6.59
CA TYR A 158 -16.75 -7.78 6.91
C TYR A 158 -16.07 -6.91 5.84
N ALA A 159 -16.74 -6.59 4.73
CA ALA A 159 -16.20 -5.62 3.76
C ALA A 159 -16.14 -4.19 4.35
N GLU A 160 -16.97 -3.91 5.34
CA GLU A 160 -17.04 -2.66 6.09
C GLU A 160 -15.88 -2.47 7.07
N ASP A 161 -15.21 -3.55 7.48
CA ASP A 161 -14.21 -3.54 8.56
C ASP A 161 -13.02 -2.64 8.22
N ASP A 162 -12.59 -2.62 6.95
CA ASP A 162 -11.47 -1.78 6.51
C ASP A 162 -11.80 -0.28 6.60
N PHE A 163 -13.02 0.12 6.28
CA PHE A 163 -13.47 1.51 6.43
C PHE A 163 -13.63 1.87 7.91
N GLY A 164 -14.21 0.96 8.72
CA GLY A 164 -14.33 1.15 10.16
C GLY A 164 -12.98 1.30 10.84
N ALA A 165 -11.99 0.51 10.44
CA ALA A 165 -10.62 0.59 10.94
C ALA A 165 -9.94 1.93 10.59
N VAL A 166 -10.21 2.50 9.41
CA VAL A 166 -9.72 3.83 9.03
C VAL A 166 -10.34 4.92 9.89
N ILE A 167 -11.67 4.88 10.10
CA ILE A 167 -12.37 5.85 10.96
C ILE A 167 -11.83 5.77 12.39
N MET A 168 -11.69 4.56 12.95
CA MET A 168 -11.15 4.38 14.30
C MET A 168 -9.71 4.89 14.42
N ALA A 169 -8.86 4.63 13.43
CA ALA A 169 -7.49 5.14 13.42
C ALA A 169 -7.45 6.68 13.37
N ASP A 170 -8.32 7.31 12.58
CA ASP A 170 -8.44 8.77 12.52
C ASP A 170 -8.93 9.36 13.85
N MET A 171 -9.97 8.78 14.45
CA MET A 171 -10.49 9.17 15.78
C MET A 171 -9.41 9.07 16.87
N LEU A 172 -8.59 8.01 16.85
CA LEU A 172 -7.47 7.85 17.77
C LEU A 172 -6.40 8.92 17.56
N GLU A 173 -6.13 9.35 16.32
CA GLU A 173 -5.19 10.44 16.04
C GLU A 173 -5.72 11.79 16.52
N GLN A 174 -6.99 12.10 16.28
CA GLN A 174 -7.64 13.30 16.82
C GLN A 174 -7.61 13.33 18.36
N THR A 175 -7.81 12.16 18.98
CA THR A 175 -7.69 11.97 20.44
C THR A 175 -6.26 12.26 20.90
N TYR A 176 -5.27 11.69 20.21
CA TYR A 176 -3.85 11.93 20.48
C TYR A 176 -3.52 13.43 20.39
N GLU A 177 -3.90 14.10 19.30
CA GLU A 177 -3.67 15.54 19.10
C GLU A 177 -4.34 16.38 20.21
N THR A 178 -5.58 16.06 20.59
CA THR A 178 -6.32 16.72 21.67
C THR A 178 -5.59 16.61 23.01
N LEU A 179 -5.14 15.40 23.36
CA LEU A 179 -4.39 15.15 24.59
C LEU A 179 -3.02 15.85 24.60
N GLN A 180 -2.31 15.88 23.46
CA GLN A 180 -1.03 16.60 23.34
C GLN A 180 -1.18 18.12 23.52
N GLN A 181 -2.37 18.68 23.27
CA GLN A 181 -2.69 20.08 23.53
C GLN A 181 -3.14 20.35 24.98
N GLY A 182 -3.26 19.31 25.82
CA GLY A 182 -3.74 19.42 27.19
C GLY A 182 -5.27 19.56 27.31
N ASN A 183 -6.01 19.25 26.24
CA ASN A 183 -7.47 19.30 26.22
C ASN A 183 -8.08 17.96 26.68
N THR A 184 -9.33 18.00 27.12
CA THR A 184 -10.10 16.79 27.48
C THR A 184 -10.82 16.20 26.27
N VAL A 185 -10.93 14.87 26.23
CA VAL A 185 -11.64 14.13 25.18
C VAL A 185 -13.09 13.88 25.60
N ASP A 186 -14.03 14.06 24.68
CA ASP A 186 -15.43 13.67 24.88
C ASP A 186 -15.60 12.16 24.66
N TRP A 187 -15.40 11.40 25.74
CA TRP A 187 -15.48 9.94 25.71
C TRP A 187 -16.90 9.39 25.49
N GLU A 188 -17.94 10.20 25.72
CA GLU A 188 -19.32 9.79 25.43
C GLU A 188 -19.55 9.79 23.91
N ALA A 189 -19.18 10.90 23.24
CA ALA A 189 -19.27 11.00 21.79
C ALA A 189 -18.36 9.97 21.10
N TRP A 190 -17.08 9.89 21.52
CA TRP A 190 -16.12 8.92 21.00
C TRP A 190 -16.63 7.49 21.14
N GLY A 191 -17.17 7.15 22.31
CA GLY A 191 -17.69 5.82 22.61
C GLY A 191 -18.92 5.44 21.79
N LYS A 192 -19.83 6.39 21.57
CA LYS A 192 -21.02 6.18 20.73
C LYS A 192 -20.62 5.87 19.28
N GLU A 193 -19.67 6.61 18.75
CA GLU A 193 -19.18 6.41 17.38
C GLU A 193 -18.43 5.08 17.25
N SER A 194 -17.50 4.77 18.17
CA SER A 194 -16.79 3.48 18.24
C SER A 194 -17.75 2.28 18.24
N VAL A 195 -18.80 2.31 19.07
CA VAL A 195 -19.81 1.23 19.13
C VAL A 195 -20.61 1.13 17.83
N SER A 196 -20.91 2.26 17.19
CA SER A 196 -21.62 2.24 15.89
C SER A 196 -20.81 1.60 14.77
N LEU A 197 -19.49 1.55 14.92
CA LEU A 197 -18.55 0.91 14.02
C LEU A 197 -18.27 -0.56 14.37
N GLY A 198 -18.90 -1.09 15.43
CA GLY A 198 -18.70 -2.47 15.91
C GLY A 198 -17.55 -2.64 16.90
N PHE A 199 -16.92 -1.55 17.36
CA PHE A 199 -15.80 -1.61 18.31
C PHE A 199 -16.27 -1.48 19.76
N GLU A 200 -15.57 -2.16 20.67
CA GLU A 200 -15.85 -2.07 22.10
C GLU A 200 -15.61 -0.66 22.64
N ASN A 201 -16.42 -0.26 23.63
CA ASN A 201 -16.24 1.00 24.35
C ASN A 201 -16.42 0.76 25.86
N THR A 202 -15.33 0.38 26.51
CA THR A 202 -15.28 0.17 27.96
C THR A 202 -14.45 1.26 28.63
N THR A 203 -14.71 1.53 29.91
CA THR A 203 -13.92 2.50 30.68
C THR A 203 -12.45 2.09 30.75
N GLU A 204 -12.19 0.79 30.85
CA GLU A 204 -10.87 0.19 30.88
C GLU A 204 -10.12 0.44 29.57
N LEU A 205 -10.78 0.28 28.43
CA LEU A 205 -10.19 0.58 27.11
C LEU A 205 -9.88 2.06 26.95
N GLN A 206 -10.78 2.95 27.40
CA GLN A 206 -10.53 4.40 27.34
C GLN A 206 -9.31 4.80 28.19
N GLN A 207 -9.18 4.23 29.40
CA GLN A 207 -8.01 4.45 30.26
C GLN A 207 -6.72 3.93 29.61
N GLU A 208 -6.75 2.74 29.02
CA GLU A 208 -5.63 2.17 28.25
C GLU A 208 -5.19 3.11 27.12
N ILE A 209 -6.15 3.61 26.33
CA ILE A 209 -5.90 4.56 25.24
C ILE A 209 -5.22 5.82 25.77
N VAL A 210 -5.77 6.45 26.82
CA VAL A 210 -5.18 7.67 27.41
C VAL A 210 -3.75 7.43 27.88
N GLN A 211 -3.50 6.36 28.61
CA GLN A 211 -2.16 6.05 29.13
C GLN A 211 -1.14 5.94 27.99
N ILE A 212 -1.47 5.20 26.93
CA ILE A 212 -0.57 5.01 25.79
C ILE A 212 -0.37 6.32 25.02
N LEU A 213 -1.44 7.05 24.73
CA LEU A 213 -1.38 8.29 23.95
C LEU A 213 -0.67 9.45 24.66
N THR A 214 -0.68 9.45 26.00
CA THR A 214 0.06 10.42 26.82
C THR A 214 1.50 10.00 27.12
N GLY A 215 1.89 8.79 26.74
CA GLY A 215 3.25 8.27 26.94
C GLY A 215 3.47 7.69 28.34
N GLU A 216 2.41 7.42 29.10
CA GLU A 216 2.47 6.62 30.34
C GLU A 216 2.71 5.15 29.96
N THR A 217 3.97 4.79 29.74
CA THR A 217 4.33 3.45 29.31
C THR A 217 4.51 2.52 30.49
N ALA A 218 3.74 1.42 30.51
CA ALA A 218 4.08 0.25 31.32
C ALA A 218 5.54 -0.19 31.07
N PRO A 219 6.24 -0.74 32.07
CA PRO A 219 7.59 -1.24 31.89
C PRO A 219 7.61 -2.37 30.85
N PRO A 220 8.70 -2.55 30.07
CA PRO A 220 8.79 -3.59 29.05
C PRO A 220 8.37 -4.99 29.49
N SER A 221 8.74 -5.38 30.72
CA SER A 221 8.37 -6.68 31.29
C SER A 221 6.85 -6.87 31.39
N ALA A 222 6.08 -5.81 31.63
CA ALA A 222 4.62 -5.90 31.71
C ALA A 222 3.99 -6.19 30.35
N LEU A 223 4.55 -5.66 29.25
CA LEU A 223 4.06 -5.97 27.90
C LEU A 223 4.34 -7.43 27.51
N VAL A 224 5.51 -7.97 27.90
CA VAL A 224 5.83 -9.38 27.66
C VAL A 224 4.89 -10.29 28.43
N THR A 225 4.63 -10.00 29.72
CA THR A 225 3.66 -10.74 30.53
C THR A 225 2.25 -10.64 29.94
N LEU A 226 1.81 -9.43 29.58
CA LEU A 226 0.51 -9.22 28.95
C LEU A 226 0.38 -10.01 27.65
N PHE A 227 1.43 -10.07 26.82
CA PHE A 227 1.41 -10.85 25.59
C PHE A 227 1.30 -12.37 25.87
N GLN A 228 1.87 -12.85 26.96
CA GLN A 228 1.79 -14.26 27.34
C GLN A 228 0.38 -14.65 27.84
N GLU A 229 -0.30 -13.72 28.50
CA GLU A 229 -1.61 -13.94 29.12
C GLU A 229 -2.76 -13.61 28.15
N GLU A 230 -2.68 -12.45 27.48
CA GLU A 230 -3.69 -11.86 26.60
C GLU A 230 -3.05 -11.28 25.32
N PRO A 231 -2.62 -12.13 24.36
CA PRO A 231 -1.91 -11.69 23.16
C PRO A 231 -2.65 -10.61 22.34
N GLU A 232 -3.98 -10.70 22.27
CA GLU A 232 -4.82 -9.74 21.53
C GLU A 232 -4.76 -8.35 22.15
N VAL A 233 -4.87 -8.25 23.48
CA VAL A 233 -4.74 -6.99 24.23
C VAL A 233 -3.32 -6.44 24.07
N ALA A 234 -2.30 -7.28 24.17
CA ALA A 234 -0.92 -6.86 23.97
C ALA A 234 -0.68 -6.32 22.54
N LEU A 235 -1.19 -7.00 21.51
CA LEU A 235 -1.08 -6.56 20.11
C LEU A 235 -1.77 -5.23 19.87
N ARG A 236 -2.95 -5.00 20.49
CA ARG A 236 -3.65 -3.70 20.44
C ARG A 236 -2.83 -2.59 21.10
N GLN A 237 -2.28 -2.83 22.29
CA GLN A 237 -1.44 -1.83 22.96
C GLN A 237 -0.17 -1.53 22.15
N LEU A 238 0.43 -2.55 21.55
CA LEU A 238 1.60 -2.40 20.68
C LEU A 238 1.27 -1.63 19.39
N SER A 239 0.10 -1.84 18.80
CA SER A 239 -0.33 -1.10 17.61
C SER A 239 -0.47 0.39 17.92
N LEU A 240 -1.08 0.74 19.06
CA LEU A 240 -1.24 2.14 19.45
C LEU A 240 0.12 2.80 19.77
N ARG A 241 1.03 2.07 20.43
CA ARG A 241 2.42 2.52 20.65
C ARG A 241 3.18 2.70 19.33
N PHE A 242 2.97 1.80 18.36
CA PHE A 242 3.53 1.92 17.02
C PHE A 242 3.03 3.20 16.34
N ASN A 243 1.72 3.45 16.38
CA ASN A 243 1.11 4.66 15.82
C ASN A 243 1.68 5.94 16.43
N VAL A 244 1.73 6.02 17.77
CA VAL A 244 2.34 7.16 18.48
C VAL A 244 3.80 7.35 18.07
N LYS A 245 4.60 6.28 17.96
CA LYS A 245 6.00 6.37 17.52
C LYS A 245 6.14 6.83 16.07
N MET A 246 5.35 6.29 15.15
CA MET A 246 5.39 6.66 13.73
C MET A 246 4.95 8.12 13.52
N ALA A 247 3.92 8.57 14.24
CA ALA A 247 3.58 9.99 14.30
C ALA A 247 4.75 10.80 14.89
N ALA A 248 5.26 10.40 16.06
CA ALA A 248 6.31 11.07 16.84
C ALA A 248 7.74 10.97 16.28
N GLN A 249 8.00 10.18 15.25
CA GLN A 249 9.34 10.08 14.64
C GLN A 249 9.27 10.40 13.15
N ASN A 250 8.29 9.85 12.45
CA ASN A 250 8.18 9.89 10.99
C ASN A 250 7.12 10.89 10.51
N GLN A 251 6.30 11.43 11.42
CA GLN A 251 5.18 12.35 11.15
C GLN A 251 4.02 11.70 10.39
N LEU A 252 3.86 10.37 10.49
CA LEU A 252 2.80 9.63 9.79
C LEU A 252 1.49 9.74 10.54
N SER A 253 0.38 9.74 9.80
CA SER A 253 -0.95 9.57 10.39
C SER A 253 -1.08 8.21 11.06
N PHE A 254 -2.01 8.10 12.01
CA PHE A 254 -2.39 6.82 12.60
C PHE A 254 -3.07 5.93 11.57
N VAL A 255 -3.79 6.51 10.60
CA VAL A 255 -4.38 5.77 9.47
C VAL A 255 -3.30 5.01 8.69
N CYS A 256 -2.19 5.70 8.35
CA CYS A 256 -1.06 5.09 7.64
C CYS A 256 -0.32 4.07 8.53
N SER A 257 0.04 4.44 9.76
CA SER A 257 0.79 3.54 10.63
C SER A 257 -0.03 2.30 11.04
N GLN A 258 -1.33 2.45 11.27
CA GLN A 258 -2.19 1.31 11.56
C GLN A 258 -2.29 0.37 10.35
N ALA A 259 -2.31 0.90 9.12
CA ALA A 259 -2.27 0.08 7.90
C ALA A 259 -0.97 -0.75 7.81
N ILE A 260 0.17 -0.12 8.07
CA ILE A 260 1.49 -0.79 8.10
C ILE A 260 1.49 -1.90 9.16
N TRP A 261 1.03 -1.57 10.38
CA TRP A 261 0.93 -2.53 11.47
C TRP A 261 0.04 -3.72 11.10
N SER A 262 -1.18 -3.45 10.64
CA SER A 262 -2.14 -4.49 10.27
C SER A 262 -1.62 -5.38 9.14
N ALA A 263 -0.91 -4.83 8.14
CA ALA A 263 -0.28 -5.60 7.08
C ALA A 263 0.73 -6.62 7.66
N VAL A 264 1.64 -6.15 8.51
CA VAL A 264 2.68 -6.99 9.12
C VAL A 264 2.10 -8.02 10.08
N ILE A 265 1.16 -7.63 10.95
CA ILE A 265 0.52 -8.56 11.88
C ILE A 265 -0.34 -9.57 11.14
N GLY A 266 -1.02 -9.19 10.04
CA GLY A 266 -1.75 -10.10 9.17
C GLY A 266 -0.85 -11.21 8.61
N PHE A 267 0.33 -10.85 8.11
CA PHE A 267 1.36 -11.82 7.72
C PHE A 267 1.74 -12.75 8.89
N LEU A 268 2.07 -12.18 10.05
CA LEU A 268 2.55 -12.96 11.18
C LEU A 268 1.45 -13.90 11.74
N GLY A 269 0.19 -13.46 11.72
CA GLY A 269 -0.98 -14.18 12.24
C GLY A 269 -1.49 -15.30 11.32
N GLU A 270 -1.26 -15.22 10.01
CA GLU A 270 -1.65 -16.28 9.07
C GLU A 270 -0.76 -17.55 9.15
N ARG A 271 0.32 -17.50 9.94
CA ARG A 271 1.21 -18.66 10.11
C ARG A 271 0.59 -19.67 11.06
N GLN A 272 0.82 -20.95 10.74
CA GLN A 272 0.33 -22.06 11.55
C GLN A 272 1.22 -22.24 12.78
N LEU A 273 0.93 -21.47 13.83
CA LEU A 273 1.61 -21.54 15.12
C LEU A 273 0.81 -22.35 16.14
N SER A 274 1.50 -23.12 16.98
CA SER A 274 0.85 -23.75 18.14
C SER A 274 0.41 -22.70 19.17
N LYS A 275 -0.57 -23.03 20.02
CA LYS A 275 -1.03 -22.15 21.11
C LYS A 275 0.12 -21.62 21.99
N LYS A 276 1.13 -22.46 22.24
CA LYS A 276 2.33 -22.09 23.02
C LYS A 276 3.24 -21.10 22.29
N GLN A 277 3.25 -21.12 20.96
CA GLN A 277 4.00 -20.14 20.15
C GLN A 277 3.26 -18.82 20.07
N LEU A 278 1.93 -18.85 19.94
CA LEU A 278 1.08 -17.65 19.94
C LEU A 278 1.20 -16.84 21.23
N SER A 279 1.40 -17.51 22.36
CA SER A 279 1.56 -16.87 23.68
C SER A 279 3.01 -16.50 24.04
N HIS A 280 3.96 -16.52 23.10
CA HIS A 280 5.34 -16.14 23.40
C HIS A 280 5.86 -15.16 22.37
N PRO A 281 6.15 -13.89 22.74
CA PRO A 281 6.52 -12.84 21.80
C PRO A 281 7.61 -13.26 20.80
N ASP A 282 8.76 -13.74 21.27
CA ASP A 282 9.85 -14.16 20.37
C ASP A 282 9.43 -15.24 19.37
N ARG A 283 8.54 -16.16 19.75
CA ARG A 283 8.09 -17.23 18.86
C ARG A 283 7.00 -16.77 17.91
N PHE A 284 6.18 -15.81 18.35
CA PHE A 284 5.19 -15.15 17.51
C PHE A 284 5.88 -14.22 16.51
N PHE A 285 6.96 -13.53 16.87
CA PHE A 285 7.65 -12.60 15.97
C PHE A 285 8.86 -13.22 15.24
N ASP A 286 9.31 -14.43 15.56
CA ASP A 286 10.30 -15.14 14.73
C ASP A 286 9.61 -15.72 13.49
N PHE A 287 10.18 -15.52 12.30
CA PHE A 287 9.67 -16.07 11.04
C PHE A 287 10.81 -16.46 10.09
N GLU A 288 10.54 -17.41 9.20
CA GLU A 288 11.52 -17.87 8.23
C GLU A 288 11.29 -17.27 6.83
N PHE A 289 12.35 -17.15 6.04
CA PHE A 289 12.30 -16.65 4.67
C PHE A 289 11.21 -17.32 3.82
N LYS A 290 11.04 -18.64 3.94
CA LYS A 290 10.05 -19.41 3.16
C LYS A 290 8.61 -19.08 3.54
N GLU A 291 8.37 -18.64 4.78
CA GLU A 291 7.04 -18.21 5.24
C GLU A 291 6.70 -16.87 4.63
N LEU A 292 7.65 -15.92 4.66
CA LEU A 292 7.52 -14.61 4.01
C LEU A 292 7.32 -14.78 2.49
N ASP A 293 8.16 -15.58 1.84
CA ASP A 293 8.06 -15.85 0.39
C ASP A 293 6.70 -16.42 -0.03
N ARG A 294 6.17 -17.39 0.73
CA ARG A 294 4.83 -17.95 0.48
C ARG A 294 3.74 -16.90 0.67
N TYR A 295 3.84 -16.09 1.72
CA TYR A 295 2.84 -15.07 2.00
C TYR A 295 2.80 -14.02 0.89
N ILE A 296 3.97 -13.46 0.56
CA ILE A 296 4.13 -12.47 -0.49
C ILE A 296 3.77 -13.04 -1.86
N GLY A 297 4.15 -14.30 -2.15
CA GLY A 297 3.76 -14.99 -3.38
C GLY A 297 2.24 -15.07 -3.57
N ARG A 298 1.44 -15.16 -2.50
CA ARG A 298 -0.04 -15.10 -2.61
C ARG A 298 -0.55 -13.68 -2.89
N LEU A 299 0.11 -12.66 -2.34
CA LEU A 299 -0.28 -11.26 -2.56
C LEU A 299 0.16 -10.74 -3.94
N MET A 300 1.25 -11.26 -4.50
CA MET A 300 1.88 -10.72 -5.71
C MET A 300 1.82 -11.68 -6.91
N GLY A 301 1.62 -12.97 -6.70
CA GLY A 301 1.81 -14.01 -7.72
C GLY A 301 0.62 -14.29 -8.64
N ASN A 302 -0.55 -13.70 -8.40
CA ASN A 302 -1.67 -13.82 -9.33
C ASN A 302 -1.63 -12.62 -10.29
N LEU A 303 -1.75 -12.89 -11.61
CA LEU A 303 -1.83 -11.87 -12.68
C LEU A 303 -2.89 -10.80 -12.43
N PHE A 304 -3.89 -11.09 -11.60
CA PHE A 304 -4.99 -10.21 -11.21
C PHE A 304 -4.99 -9.82 -9.73
N SER A 305 -3.86 -9.96 -9.02
CA SER A 305 -3.83 -9.58 -7.61
C SER A 305 -3.79 -8.06 -7.46
N PHE A 306 -4.90 -7.48 -7.03
CA PHE A 306 -4.97 -6.07 -6.62
C PHE A 306 -4.25 -5.78 -5.29
N ARG A 307 -3.64 -6.81 -4.66
CA ARG A 307 -3.00 -6.73 -3.34
C ARG A 307 -1.49 -6.51 -3.38
N GLN A 308 -0.94 -6.06 -4.51
CA GLN A 308 0.50 -5.80 -4.64
C GLN A 308 0.98 -4.72 -3.64
N SER A 309 0.20 -3.66 -3.43
CA SER A 309 0.50 -2.63 -2.43
C SER A 309 0.64 -3.21 -1.03
N MET A 310 -0.24 -4.15 -0.65
CA MET A 310 -0.12 -4.88 0.62
C MET A 310 1.18 -5.70 0.71
N GLY A 311 1.61 -6.35 -0.39
CA GLY A 311 2.87 -7.08 -0.43
C GLY A 311 4.10 -6.20 -0.18
N PHE A 312 4.18 -5.06 -0.87
CA PHE A 312 5.21 -4.05 -0.61
C PHE A 312 5.10 -3.51 0.82
N ALA A 313 3.88 -3.31 1.33
CA ALA A 313 3.69 -2.80 2.66
C ALA A 313 4.15 -3.74 3.76
N VAL A 314 3.96 -5.05 3.60
CA VAL A 314 4.52 -6.04 4.54
C VAL A 314 6.05 -6.00 4.51
N ILE A 315 6.66 -6.07 3.33
CA ILE A 315 8.11 -6.18 3.20
C ILE A 315 8.82 -4.94 3.74
N TRP A 316 8.36 -3.73 3.38
CA TRP A 316 8.96 -2.49 3.88
C TRP A 316 8.44 -2.07 5.25
N GLY A 317 7.28 -2.58 5.68
CA GLY A 317 6.71 -2.33 7.02
C GLY A 317 7.39 -3.14 8.12
N LEU A 318 7.86 -4.35 7.80
CA LEU A 318 8.54 -5.25 8.75
C LEU A 318 9.65 -4.54 9.54
N PRO A 319 10.63 -3.85 8.93
CA PRO A 319 11.67 -3.17 9.70
C PRO A 319 11.14 -2.11 10.66
N HIS A 320 10.09 -1.36 10.29
CA HIS A 320 9.49 -0.36 11.17
C HIS A 320 8.82 -1.00 12.39
N VAL A 321 8.06 -2.07 12.18
CA VAL A 321 7.40 -2.80 13.28
C VAL A 321 8.46 -3.39 14.22
N TYR A 322 9.51 -4.00 13.69
CA TYR A 322 10.57 -4.61 14.50
C TYR A 322 11.43 -3.58 15.22
N ASP A 323 11.65 -2.39 14.65
CA ASP A 323 12.27 -1.26 15.34
C ASP A 323 11.51 -0.84 16.60
N VAL A 324 10.18 -0.94 16.58
CA VAL A 324 9.32 -0.65 17.73
C VAL A 324 9.33 -1.80 18.74
N LEU A 325 9.15 -3.04 18.29
CA LEU A 325 9.16 -4.22 19.16
C LEU A 325 10.48 -4.34 19.94
N ARG A 326 11.61 -4.10 19.26
CA ARG A 326 12.94 -4.05 19.89
C ARG A 326 13.06 -2.90 20.88
N ALA A 327 12.61 -1.70 20.51
CA ALA A 327 12.71 -0.53 21.39
C ALA A 327 11.81 -0.64 22.64
N GLU A 328 10.71 -1.37 22.56
CA GLU A 328 9.84 -1.71 23.70
C GLU A 328 10.31 -2.97 24.45
N ALA A 329 11.44 -3.58 24.04
CA ALA A 329 11.97 -4.84 24.57
C ALA A 329 10.93 -5.97 24.67
N VAL A 330 10.05 -6.05 23.66
CA VAL A 330 9.06 -7.13 23.49
C VAL A 330 9.68 -8.38 22.88
N ILE A 331 10.72 -8.19 22.06
CA ILE A 331 11.47 -9.25 21.41
C ILE A 331 12.95 -9.16 21.75
N GLU A 332 13.62 -10.29 21.75
CA GLU A 332 15.07 -10.36 21.88
C GLU A 332 15.79 -9.82 20.64
N GLU A 333 17.03 -9.35 20.84
CA GLU A 333 17.90 -8.86 19.75
C GLU A 333 18.09 -9.90 18.63
N ALA A 334 18.16 -11.19 18.98
CA ALA A 334 18.31 -12.26 18.01
C ALA A 334 17.11 -12.40 17.06
N VAL A 335 15.89 -12.18 17.58
CA VAL A 335 14.65 -12.19 16.77
C VAL A 335 14.62 -10.98 15.85
N TYR A 336 15.01 -9.81 16.37
CA TYR A 336 15.16 -8.60 15.57
C TYR A 336 16.16 -8.79 14.42
N ASP A 337 17.38 -9.24 14.72
CA ASP A 337 18.44 -9.42 13.72
C ASP A 337 18.05 -10.45 12.65
N SER A 338 17.42 -11.56 13.05
CA SER A 338 16.91 -12.58 12.14
C SER A 338 15.86 -12.02 11.18
N ALA A 339 14.90 -11.25 11.70
CA ALA A 339 13.84 -10.64 10.91
C ALA A 339 14.39 -9.58 9.94
N ILE A 340 15.30 -8.71 10.38
CA ILE A 340 15.93 -7.71 9.51
C ILE A 340 16.77 -8.37 8.42
N ALA A 341 17.57 -9.39 8.74
CA ALA A 341 18.35 -10.12 7.75
C ALA A 341 17.47 -10.82 6.71
N THR A 342 16.39 -11.47 7.16
CA THR A 342 15.41 -12.14 6.28
C THR A 342 14.72 -11.15 5.36
N THR A 343 14.25 -10.03 5.91
CA THR A 343 13.56 -8.99 5.16
C THR A 343 14.48 -8.31 4.15
N THR A 344 15.69 -7.94 4.55
CA THR A 344 16.69 -7.31 3.65
C THR A 344 17.03 -8.23 2.47
N LYS A 345 17.22 -9.53 2.74
CA LYS A 345 17.43 -10.54 1.69
C LYS A 345 16.24 -10.61 0.74
N PHE A 346 15.02 -10.56 1.28
CA PHE A 346 13.79 -10.61 0.48
C PHE A 346 13.63 -9.37 -0.39
N GLN A 347 13.84 -8.17 0.16
CA GLN A 347 13.83 -6.90 -0.57
C GLN A 347 14.79 -6.94 -1.77
N ALA A 348 16.03 -7.40 -1.56
CA ALA A 348 17.01 -7.50 -2.63
C ALA A 348 16.58 -8.46 -3.75
N LEU A 349 15.99 -9.61 -3.40
CA LEU A 349 15.48 -10.57 -4.38
C LEU A 349 14.28 -10.02 -5.15
N MET A 350 13.33 -9.42 -4.43
CA MET A 350 12.13 -8.83 -5.01
C MET A 350 12.51 -7.72 -5.99
N LEU A 351 13.35 -6.77 -5.56
CA LEU A 351 13.81 -5.69 -6.44
C LEU A 351 14.61 -6.21 -7.64
N LYS A 352 15.32 -7.34 -7.54
CA LYS A 352 16.03 -7.92 -8.68
C LYS A 352 15.09 -8.58 -9.69
N GLY A 353 14.00 -9.18 -9.22
CA GLY A 353 13.04 -9.93 -10.05
C GLY A 353 11.81 -9.12 -10.49
N TRP A 354 11.59 -7.93 -9.93
CA TRP A 354 10.43 -7.10 -10.22
C TRP A 354 10.58 -6.36 -11.55
N SER A 355 9.69 -6.65 -12.50
CA SER A 355 9.68 -6.03 -13.83
C SER A 355 8.74 -4.83 -13.94
N ALA A 356 7.70 -4.75 -13.09
CA ALA A 356 6.72 -3.68 -13.18
C ALA A 356 7.26 -2.34 -12.62
N PRO A 357 6.70 -1.18 -13.04
CA PRO A 357 7.14 0.11 -12.55
C PRO A 357 7.02 0.23 -11.02
N LEU A 358 8.15 0.49 -10.35
CA LEU A 358 8.26 0.59 -8.88
C LEU A 358 7.64 1.87 -8.32
N TRP A 359 7.48 2.92 -9.13
CA TRP A 359 7.00 4.23 -8.68
C TRP A 359 5.64 4.14 -7.99
N ARG A 360 4.80 3.19 -8.41
CA ARG A 360 3.47 2.89 -7.85
C ARG A 360 3.53 2.51 -6.37
N PHE A 361 4.66 1.99 -5.91
CA PHE A 361 4.89 1.56 -4.51
C PHE A 361 5.85 2.49 -3.77
N SER A 362 6.13 3.68 -4.29
CA SER A 362 7.01 4.67 -3.66
C SER A 362 6.48 5.22 -2.32
N PHE A 363 5.27 4.83 -1.92
CA PHE A 363 4.74 5.10 -0.58
C PHE A 363 5.68 4.59 0.52
N VAL A 364 6.43 3.50 0.30
CA VAL A 364 7.32 2.91 1.31
C VAL A 364 8.42 3.89 1.74
N HIS A 365 8.88 4.76 0.83
CA HIS A 365 9.87 5.80 1.13
C HIS A 365 9.27 7.01 1.83
N ARG A 366 7.95 7.18 1.80
CA ARG A 366 7.28 8.24 2.57
C ARG A 366 7.27 7.95 4.05
N TRP A 367 7.35 6.68 4.44
CA TRP A 367 7.32 6.26 5.84
C TRP A 367 8.56 6.66 6.62
N GLY A 368 9.59 7.13 5.93
CA GLY A 368 10.89 7.44 6.49
C GLY A 368 11.78 6.21 6.56
N LYS A 369 13.05 6.43 6.89
CA LYS A 369 14.07 5.39 6.85
C LYS A 369 14.04 4.49 8.10
N PRO A 370 14.02 3.16 7.96
CA PRO A 370 14.26 2.23 9.08
C PRO A 370 15.64 2.43 9.73
N LYS A 371 15.80 2.03 11.00
CA LYS A 371 17.07 2.27 11.72
C LYS A 371 18.27 1.49 11.15
N HIS A 372 18.04 0.29 10.63
CA HIS A 372 19.10 -0.57 10.11
C HIS A 372 19.70 -0.10 8.77
N GLN A 373 19.00 0.78 8.04
CA GLN A 373 19.40 1.23 6.71
C GLN A 373 20.26 2.50 6.78
N THR A 374 21.26 2.62 5.90
CA THR A 374 22.05 3.87 5.80
C THR A 374 21.28 4.96 5.04
N ASP A 375 21.62 6.23 5.26
CA ASP A 375 20.98 7.33 4.51
C ASP A 375 21.22 7.23 3.00
N GLN A 376 22.38 6.70 2.60
CA GLN A 376 22.73 6.54 1.20
C GLN A 376 21.95 5.40 0.55
N ASP A 377 21.84 4.24 1.22
CA ASP A 377 21.04 3.11 0.70
C ASP A 377 19.57 3.51 0.54
N PHE A 378 19.02 4.24 1.51
CA PHE A 378 17.64 4.74 1.44
C PHE A 378 17.45 5.74 0.31
N ALA A 379 18.39 6.67 0.12
CA ALA A 379 18.35 7.63 -0.98
C ALA A 379 18.44 6.95 -2.35
N ASP A 380 19.29 5.94 -2.50
CA ASP A 380 19.48 5.20 -3.75
C ASP A 380 18.25 4.35 -4.07
N GLU A 381 17.64 3.69 -3.08
CA GLU A 381 16.39 2.97 -3.24
C GLU A 381 15.23 3.92 -3.59
N THR A 382 15.10 5.05 -2.90
CA THR A 382 14.09 6.08 -3.19
C THR A 382 14.21 6.57 -4.64
N GLN A 383 15.44 6.86 -5.09
CA GLN A 383 15.71 7.27 -6.46
C GLN A 383 15.32 6.18 -7.46
N ARG A 384 15.66 4.92 -7.16
CA ARG A 384 15.32 3.77 -8.00
C ARG A 384 13.81 3.62 -8.18
N PHE A 385 13.03 3.72 -7.09
CA PHE A 385 11.57 3.63 -7.19
C PHE A 385 11.02 4.79 -8.02
N ALA A 386 11.44 6.02 -7.71
CA ALA A 386 10.95 7.21 -8.39
C ALA A 386 11.30 7.24 -9.89
N SER A 387 12.50 6.78 -10.29
CA SER A 387 12.93 6.84 -11.70
C SER A 387 12.14 5.91 -12.62
N THR A 388 11.56 4.83 -12.09
CA THR A 388 10.73 3.92 -12.92
C THR A 388 9.47 4.58 -13.47
N ILE A 389 9.12 5.79 -13.02
CA ILE A 389 8.05 6.56 -13.68
C ILE A 389 8.41 6.95 -15.11
N ASP A 390 9.71 7.14 -15.40
CA ASP A 390 10.22 7.53 -16.70
C ASP A 390 10.61 6.32 -17.57
N ASP A 391 10.55 5.10 -17.02
CA ASP A 391 10.86 3.85 -17.73
C ASP A 391 9.64 3.42 -18.56
N SER A 392 9.37 4.14 -19.65
CA SER A 392 8.28 3.83 -20.58
C SER A 392 8.76 2.98 -21.76
N GLU A 393 7.96 1.98 -22.14
CA GLU A 393 8.17 1.21 -23.36
C GLU A 393 7.14 1.66 -24.42
N PRO A 394 7.55 1.95 -25.67
CA PRO A 394 6.57 2.24 -26.71
C PRO A 394 5.74 0.99 -27.03
N LEU A 395 4.47 1.17 -27.38
CA LEU A 395 3.63 0.07 -27.86
C LEU A 395 4.26 -0.58 -29.09
N SER A 396 4.25 -1.92 -29.13
CA SER A 396 4.75 -2.68 -30.27
C SER A 396 3.98 -2.34 -31.55
N THR A 397 4.70 -2.24 -32.66
CA THR A 397 4.16 -2.15 -34.03
C THR A 397 4.04 -3.51 -34.70
N GLU A 398 4.53 -4.57 -34.04
CA GLU A 398 4.38 -5.94 -34.53
C GLU A 398 3.06 -6.53 -34.00
N PRO A 399 2.27 -7.22 -34.85
CA PRO A 399 1.07 -7.92 -34.44
C PRO A 399 1.34 -8.88 -33.28
N THR A 400 0.41 -8.93 -32.33
CA THR A 400 0.51 -9.86 -31.21
C THR A 400 0.31 -11.29 -31.75
N GLU A 401 1.33 -12.15 -31.67
CA GLU A 401 1.13 -13.58 -31.95
C GLU A 401 0.07 -14.11 -30.96
N LYS A 402 -1.02 -14.70 -31.47
CA LYS A 402 -2.09 -15.25 -30.62
C LYS A 402 -1.46 -16.17 -29.57
N PRO A 403 -1.61 -15.88 -28.26
CA PRO A 403 -1.05 -16.73 -27.22
C PRO A 403 -1.60 -18.14 -27.38
N ASP A 404 -0.71 -19.13 -27.46
CA ASP A 404 -1.08 -20.54 -27.47
C ASP A 404 -1.51 -20.94 -26.04
N TRP A 405 -2.75 -20.59 -25.68
CA TRP A 405 -3.32 -20.79 -24.35
C TRP A 405 -3.33 -22.26 -23.94
N GLU A 406 -3.52 -23.19 -24.89
CA GLU A 406 -3.40 -24.62 -24.61
C GLU A 406 -2.00 -24.98 -24.13
N LYS A 407 -0.97 -24.46 -24.80
CA LYS A 407 0.44 -24.66 -24.39
C LYS A 407 0.76 -23.98 -23.07
N ILE A 408 0.25 -22.77 -22.82
CA ILE A 408 0.45 -22.04 -21.56
C ILE A 408 -0.20 -22.79 -20.40
N LEU A 409 -1.47 -23.20 -20.52
CA LEU A 409 -2.19 -23.96 -19.49
C LEU A 409 -1.54 -25.33 -19.24
N THR A 410 -1.08 -26.00 -20.31
CA THR A 410 -0.35 -27.28 -20.20
C THR A 410 0.98 -27.12 -19.46
N ASN A 411 1.69 -26.01 -19.67
CA ASN A 411 2.95 -25.72 -18.97
C ASN A 411 2.71 -25.36 -17.50
N MET A 412 1.68 -24.57 -17.18
CA MET A 412 1.30 -24.27 -15.80
C MET A 412 0.94 -25.52 -15.02
N ALA A 413 0.17 -26.45 -15.62
CA ALA A 413 -0.17 -27.73 -14.99
C ALA A 413 1.07 -28.59 -14.68
N LYS A 414 2.07 -28.59 -15.57
CA LYS A 414 3.34 -29.31 -15.37
C LYS A 414 4.19 -28.70 -14.25
N GLU A 415 4.28 -27.38 -14.15
CA GLU A 415 5.05 -26.70 -13.11
C GLU A 415 4.49 -26.92 -11.71
N ILE A 416 3.17 -26.92 -11.56
CA ILE A 416 2.47 -27.20 -10.29
C ILE A 416 2.79 -28.63 -9.81
N SER A 417 2.86 -29.59 -10.74
CA SER A 417 3.17 -30.99 -10.43
C SER A 417 4.64 -31.21 -10.02
N GLN A 418 5.58 -30.39 -10.51
CA GLN A 418 7.01 -30.54 -10.21
C GLN A 418 7.43 -29.88 -8.89
N LYS A 419 6.79 -28.78 -8.48
CA LYS A 419 7.13 -28.08 -7.23
C LYS A 419 6.72 -28.85 -5.96
N SER A 420 5.87 -29.89 -6.10
CA SER A 420 5.39 -30.70 -4.98
C SER A 420 6.35 -31.81 -4.53
N SER A 421 7.43 -32.12 -5.26
CA SER A 421 8.24 -33.33 -5.03
C SER A 421 9.57 -33.15 -4.28
N ASN A 422 10.07 -31.91 -4.10
CA ASN A 422 11.44 -31.70 -3.60
C ASN A 422 11.50 -30.73 -2.40
N ASN A 423 11.55 -31.27 -1.17
CA ASN A 423 12.10 -30.52 -0.04
C ASN A 423 12.61 -31.43 1.10
N PRO A 424 13.92 -31.71 1.17
CA PRO A 424 14.55 -32.34 2.33
C PRO A 424 15.20 -31.29 3.26
N GLY A 425 14.90 -31.37 4.56
CA GLY A 425 15.45 -30.48 5.60
C GLY A 425 16.79 -30.94 6.19
N LEU A 426 17.44 -30.06 6.97
CA LEU A 426 18.45 -30.27 8.04
C LEU A 426 19.17 -28.90 8.35
N PRO A 427 20.07 -28.75 9.36
CA PRO A 427 19.78 -28.38 10.76
C PRO A 427 20.48 -27.08 11.24
N ARG A 428 20.06 -26.54 12.41
CA ARG A 428 20.54 -25.28 13.04
C ARG A 428 21.83 -25.44 13.89
N SER A 429 22.62 -24.37 14.00
CA SER A 429 23.73 -24.21 14.97
C SER A 429 23.71 -22.83 15.63
N SER A 430 24.23 -22.72 16.86
CA SER A 430 24.07 -21.59 17.80
C SER A 430 25.41 -21.04 18.33
N THR A 431 25.48 -19.73 18.63
CA THR A 431 26.34 -19.03 19.65
C THR A 431 26.11 -17.51 19.55
N SER A 432 25.49 -16.82 20.52
CA SER A 432 25.94 -16.23 21.82
C SER A 432 26.42 -14.77 21.72
N ASN A 433 25.66 -13.87 22.37
CA ASN A 433 25.75 -12.40 22.37
C ASN A 433 26.67 -11.80 23.45
N GLN A 434 27.08 -10.54 23.24
CA GLN A 434 27.47 -9.57 24.28
C GLN A 434 26.67 -8.27 24.12
N SER A 435 26.34 -7.63 25.24
CA SER A 435 25.35 -6.56 25.41
C SER A 435 26.00 -5.22 25.77
N GLU A 436 25.45 -4.11 25.26
CA GLU A 436 25.67 -2.74 25.78
C GLU A 436 24.36 -1.93 25.84
N GLN A 437 24.28 -1.03 26.83
CA GLN A 437 23.10 -0.27 27.27
C GLN A 437 22.81 1.01 26.44
N PRO A 438 21.56 1.51 26.39
CA PRO A 438 21.19 2.76 25.72
C PRO A 438 21.01 3.95 26.69
N PRO A 439 21.19 5.22 26.25
CA PRO A 439 20.83 6.41 27.02
C PRO A 439 19.51 7.07 26.59
N ALA A 440 18.98 7.89 27.49
CA ALA A 440 17.62 8.43 27.56
C ALA A 440 17.44 9.88 27.06
N ASN A 441 16.15 10.18 26.83
CA ASN A 441 15.42 11.46 26.83
C ASN A 441 15.48 12.39 25.58
N ALA A 442 14.34 12.45 24.88
CA ALA A 442 14.03 13.36 23.78
C ALA A 442 13.17 14.56 24.23
N LYS A 443 13.37 15.71 23.57
CA LYS A 443 12.76 17.04 23.85
C LYS A 443 11.47 17.29 23.04
N PRO A 444 10.67 18.33 23.38
CA PRO A 444 9.39 18.64 22.73
C PRO A 444 9.53 18.99 21.24
N ARG A 445 8.54 18.56 20.45
CA ARG A 445 8.53 18.59 18.98
C ARG A 445 8.07 19.92 18.38
N ARG A 446 8.64 20.24 17.21
CA ARG A 446 8.23 21.34 16.33
C ARG A 446 7.07 20.91 15.44
N THR A 447 6.25 21.87 15.02
CA THR A 447 5.16 21.67 14.04
C THR A 447 5.66 20.98 12.76
N PRO A 448 4.92 20.00 12.22
CA PRO A 448 5.33 19.24 11.04
C PRO A 448 5.51 20.16 9.83
N LYS A 449 6.52 19.88 9.00
CA LYS A 449 6.61 20.50 7.67
C LYS A 449 5.92 19.57 6.67
N PRO A 450 5.18 20.10 5.68
CA PRO A 450 4.60 19.26 4.63
C PRO A 450 5.72 18.45 3.97
N ARG A 451 5.53 17.12 3.88
CA ARG A 451 6.50 16.22 3.26
C ARG A 451 6.57 16.45 1.75
N LYS A 452 7.68 16.03 1.14
CA LYS A 452 7.97 16.20 -0.28
C LYS A 452 7.50 14.96 -1.07
N SER A 453 7.09 15.13 -2.33
CA SER A 453 6.89 13.97 -3.22
C SER A 453 8.20 13.21 -3.44
N PRO A 454 8.20 11.92 -3.81
CA PRO A 454 9.43 11.18 -4.10
C PRO A 454 10.35 11.92 -5.09
N ILE A 455 9.79 12.54 -6.13
CA ILE A 455 10.51 13.40 -7.08
C ILE A 455 11.12 14.63 -6.38
N GLN A 456 10.37 15.28 -5.49
CA GLN A 456 10.87 16.43 -4.72
C GLN A 456 11.92 16.03 -3.68
N GLU A 457 11.83 14.84 -3.09
CA GLU A 457 12.82 14.27 -2.17
C GLU A 457 14.13 13.98 -2.89
N VAL A 458 14.06 13.28 -4.02
CA VAL A 458 15.18 13.07 -4.95
C VAL A 458 15.86 14.39 -5.32
N LYS A 459 15.07 15.40 -5.76
CA LYS A 459 15.59 16.72 -6.10
C LYS A 459 16.25 17.41 -4.90
N ALA A 460 15.76 17.19 -3.68
CA ALA A 460 16.33 17.77 -2.46
C ALA A 460 17.64 17.09 -2.05
N LEU A 461 17.72 15.76 -2.17
CA LEU A 461 18.93 14.96 -1.90
C LEU A 461 20.06 15.34 -2.86
N ASN A 462 19.75 15.54 -4.14
CA ASN A 462 20.73 15.91 -5.16
C ASN A 462 21.27 17.36 -5.00
N LYS A 463 20.46 18.30 -4.49
CA LYS A 463 20.91 19.67 -4.20
C LYS A 463 21.97 19.74 -3.09
N GLY A 464 22.03 18.75 -2.19
CA GLY A 464 23.04 18.66 -1.13
C GLY A 464 24.45 18.32 -1.63
N LYS A 465 24.58 17.66 -2.79
CA LYS A 465 25.88 17.21 -3.34
C LYS A 465 26.60 18.27 -4.19
N GLY A 466 26.00 19.44 -4.46
CA GLY A 466 26.54 20.40 -5.43
C GLY A 466 26.54 21.87 -5.01
N SER A 467 27.29 22.29 -3.99
CA SER A 467 27.72 23.71 -3.84
C SER A 467 28.75 23.96 -2.71
N LYS A 468 29.97 23.40 -2.84
CA LYS A 468 31.17 23.99 -2.23
C LYS A 468 32.16 24.42 -3.32
N LYS A 469 31.79 25.40 -4.15
CA LYS A 469 32.77 26.15 -4.95
C LYS A 469 33.60 27.02 -4.00
N LYS A 470 34.81 26.56 -3.68
CA LYS A 470 35.87 27.35 -3.01
C LYS A 470 36.06 28.68 -3.75
N LYS A 471 35.68 29.80 -3.10
CA LYS A 471 36.15 31.14 -3.47
C LYS A 471 37.68 31.16 -3.30
N LYS A 472 38.42 31.02 -4.40
CA LYS A 472 39.87 31.22 -4.44
C LYS A 472 40.11 32.74 -4.32
N LYS A 473 40.56 33.19 -3.14
CA LYS A 473 41.09 34.55 -2.96
C LYS A 473 42.29 34.72 -3.90
N GLY A 474 42.18 35.61 -4.88
CA GLY A 474 43.30 36.03 -5.70
C GLY A 474 44.32 36.77 -4.83
N LYS A 475 45.55 36.28 -4.78
CA LYS A 475 46.72 37.07 -4.41
C LYS A 475 47.14 37.82 -5.67
N GLY A 476 47.15 39.15 -5.60
CA GLY A 476 47.83 39.98 -6.58
C GLY A 476 49.34 39.77 -6.51
N PHE A 477 50.00 39.97 -7.64
CA PHE A 477 51.39 40.33 -7.70
C PHE A 477 51.54 41.48 -8.69
N SER A 478 52.08 42.57 -8.16
CA SER A 478 52.93 43.56 -8.83
C SER A 478 54.09 42.91 -9.56
#